data_AF-A0A0H2MQM8-F1
#
_entry.id   AF-A0A0H2MQM8-F1
#
_cell.length_a   1.000
_cell.length_b   1.000
_cell.length_c   1.000
_cell.angle_alpha   90.00
_cell.angle_beta   90.00
_cell.angle_gamma   90.00
#
_symmetry.space_group_name_H-M   'P 1'
#
loop_
_entity.id
_entity.type
_entity.pdbx_description
1 polymer ?
#
loop_
_entity_poly.entity_id
_entity_poly.type
_entity_poly.pdbx_seq_one_letter_code
_entity_poly.pdbx_strand_id
1 'polypeptide(L)'
;MEHLGKTSVVFDYTSFLGASCNKKWTFLEAMSTFAPIFSLAWKDTIKETLSVEDRLWDQAMKSLSANRSDESNILTLLQLAKIEGVEELKIVMPYELEIDLLERVKAKSKAEIQTLSQDELIIKF
;
A
#
# COMPACT_ATOMS: atom_id res chain seq x y z
N MET A 1 14.43 5.01 -24.84
CA MET A 1 15.40 4.82 -23.75
C MET A 1 14.64 4.16 -22.62
N GLU A 2 15.07 2.96 -22.26
CA GLU A 2 14.33 1.99 -21.45
C GLU A 2 14.32 2.41 -19.97
N HIS A 3 13.14 2.68 -19.40
CA HIS A 3 12.95 2.76 -17.94
C HIS A 3 12.83 1.34 -17.39
N LEU A 4 13.95 0.63 -17.29
CA LEU A 4 14.01 -0.68 -16.68
C LEU A 4 14.15 -0.53 -15.14
N GLY A 5 13.10 -0.89 -14.40
CA GLY A 5 13.25 -1.55 -13.11
C GLY A 5 13.34 -0.70 -11.84
N LYS A 6 12.37 0.19 -11.58
CA LYS A 6 12.04 0.58 -10.20
C LYS A 6 10.68 0.04 -9.82
N THR A 7 10.58 -0.67 -8.70
CA THR A 7 9.30 -1.18 -8.18
C THR A 7 8.47 0.00 -7.65
N SER A 8 7.81 0.71 -8.56
CA SER A 8 6.98 1.87 -8.26
C SER A 8 5.54 1.43 -8.08
N VAL A 9 4.93 1.80 -6.95
CA VAL A 9 3.53 1.45 -6.62
C VAL A 9 2.71 2.73 -6.42
N VAL A 10 1.48 2.74 -6.94
CA VAL A 10 0.50 3.77 -6.63
C VAL A 10 -0.52 3.20 -5.65
N PHE A 11 -0.70 3.86 -4.52
CA PHE A 11 -1.68 3.49 -3.50
C PHE A 11 -2.76 4.57 -3.42
N ASP A 12 -3.95 4.27 -3.92
CA ASP A 12 -5.12 5.13 -3.79
C ASP A 12 -5.77 4.93 -2.41
N TYR A 13 -5.58 5.93 -1.54
CA TYR A 13 -6.09 5.90 -0.18
C TYR A 13 -7.63 6.04 -0.14
N THR A 14 -8.23 6.69 -1.13
CA THR A 14 -9.69 6.78 -1.27
C THR A 14 -10.29 5.39 -1.51
N SER A 15 -9.68 4.65 -2.44
CA SER A 15 -10.06 3.27 -2.72
C SER A 15 -9.89 2.38 -1.49
N PHE A 16 -8.85 2.58 -0.69
CA PHE A 16 -8.66 1.87 0.59
C PHE A 16 -9.76 2.18 1.61
N LEU A 17 -10.14 3.45 1.80
CA LEU A 17 -11.23 3.82 2.70
C LEU A 17 -12.56 3.22 2.25
N GLY A 18 -12.86 3.29 0.96
CA GLY A 18 -14.06 2.69 0.37
C GLY A 18 -14.13 1.17 0.56
N ALA A 19 -13.00 0.47 0.31
CA ALA A 19 -12.86 -0.97 0.50
C ALA A 19 -12.79 -1.39 1.99
N SER A 20 -12.40 -0.48 2.89
CA SER A 20 -12.42 -0.72 4.33
C SER A 20 -13.84 -0.68 4.89
N CYS A 21 -14.70 0.17 4.33
CA CYS A 21 -16.11 0.29 4.71
C CYS A 21 -16.98 -0.83 4.12
N ASN A 22 -16.70 -1.23 2.88
CA ASN A 22 -17.33 -2.38 2.24
C ASN A 22 -16.39 -3.58 2.37
N LYS A 23 -16.66 -4.46 3.35
CA LYS A 23 -16.03 -5.78 3.40
C LYS A 23 -15.98 -6.37 1.98
N LYS A 24 -14.82 -6.93 1.61
CA LYS A 24 -14.50 -7.67 0.36
C LYS A 24 -13.82 -6.77 -0.71
N TRP A 25 -12.52 -6.81 -0.97
CA TRP A 25 -11.77 -8.01 -1.37
C TRP A 25 -12.55 -9.05 -2.18
N THR A 26 -13.58 -8.63 -2.93
CA THR A 26 -14.46 -9.56 -3.68
C THR A 26 -13.75 -10.31 -4.81
N PHE A 27 -12.44 -10.07 -5.01
CA PHE A 27 -11.67 -10.58 -6.15
C PHE A 27 -10.34 -11.29 -5.85
N LEU A 28 -9.85 -11.37 -4.60
CA LEU A 28 -9.13 -12.61 -4.21
C LEU A 28 -10.15 -13.72 -3.91
N GLU A 29 -11.39 -13.30 -3.62
CA GLU A 29 -12.62 -14.10 -3.62
C GLU A 29 -12.99 -14.69 -5.00
N ALA A 30 -12.50 -14.16 -6.14
CA ALA A 30 -12.76 -14.70 -7.48
C ALA A 30 -11.61 -15.55 -8.05
N MET A 31 -10.37 -15.36 -7.59
CA MET A 31 -9.17 -16.07 -8.08
C MET A 31 -8.70 -17.25 -7.21
N SER A 32 -9.26 -17.44 -6.02
CA SER A 32 -9.16 -18.70 -5.27
C SER A 32 -10.14 -19.79 -5.77
N THR A 33 -11.09 -19.43 -6.63
CA THR A 33 -12.21 -20.31 -7.05
C THR A 33 -11.78 -21.47 -7.97
N PHE A 34 -10.56 -21.46 -8.53
CA PHE A 34 -10.02 -22.55 -9.36
C PHE A 34 -8.80 -23.26 -8.72
N ALA A 35 -8.74 -23.30 -7.39
CA ALA A 35 -7.55 -23.73 -6.67
C ALA A 35 -7.76 -25.08 -5.94
N PRO A 36 -7.25 -26.23 -6.44
CA PRO A 36 -7.40 -27.51 -5.73
C PRO A 36 -6.41 -27.64 -4.55
N ILE A 37 -6.96 -27.81 -3.35
CA ILE A 37 -6.43 -28.42 -2.10
C ILE A 37 -5.02 -27.99 -1.61
N PHE A 38 -5.06 -26.98 -0.73
CA PHE A 38 -4.19 -26.57 0.40
C PHE A 38 -2.81 -27.24 0.65
N SER A 39 -1.74 -26.47 0.44
CA SER A 39 -0.41 -26.66 1.06
C SER A 39 0.25 -25.32 1.40
N LEU A 40 1.08 -25.27 2.46
CA LEU A 40 1.84 -24.09 2.89
C LEU A 40 2.76 -23.53 1.78
N ALA A 41 3.30 -24.41 0.94
CA ALA A 41 4.13 -24.04 -0.21
C ALA A 41 3.37 -23.16 -1.23
N TRP A 42 2.04 -23.28 -1.29
CA TRP A 42 1.21 -22.54 -2.23
C TRP A 42 0.98 -21.10 -1.81
N LYS A 43 0.99 -20.80 -0.51
CA LYS A 43 0.89 -19.43 -0.03
C LYS A 43 2.10 -18.60 -0.49
N ASP A 44 3.27 -19.23 -0.52
CA ASP A 44 4.50 -18.62 -1.02
C ASP A 44 4.48 -18.54 -2.56
N THR A 45 4.01 -19.58 -3.27
CA THR A 45 3.78 -19.51 -4.73
C THR A 45 2.76 -18.43 -5.14
N ILE A 46 1.69 -18.23 -4.36
CA ILE A 46 0.72 -17.18 -4.61
C ILE A 46 1.37 -15.81 -4.39
N LYS A 47 2.19 -15.64 -3.34
CA LYS A 47 2.96 -14.40 -3.16
C LYS A 47 3.94 -14.14 -4.31
N GLU A 48 4.56 -15.19 -4.85
CA GLU A 48 5.46 -15.08 -6.01
C GLU A 48 4.72 -14.75 -7.32
N THR A 49 3.44 -15.11 -7.42
CA THR A 49 2.60 -14.82 -8.61
C THR A 49 1.86 -13.49 -8.51
N LEU A 50 1.66 -12.96 -7.31
CA LEU A 50 1.07 -11.63 -7.08
C LEU A 50 2.10 -10.53 -7.34
N SER A 51 1.66 -9.42 -7.93
CA SER A 51 2.50 -8.24 -8.08
C SER A 51 2.85 -7.63 -6.72
N VAL A 52 3.92 -6.84 -6.65
CA VAL A 52 4.30 -6.11 -5.42
C VAL A 52 3.16 -5.20 -4.95
N GLU A 53 2.42 -4.62 -5.89
CA GLU A 53 1.23 -3.81 -5.64
C GLU A 53 0.11 -4.62 -4.99
N ASP A 54 -0.21 -5.80 -5.54
CA ASP A 54 -1.25 -6.68 -4.97
C ASP A 54 -0.91 -7.13 -3.54
N ARG A 55 0.37 -7.49 -3.30
CA ARG A 55 0.83 -7.87 -1.97
C ARG A 55 0.77 -6.71 -1.00
N LEU A 56 1.23 -5.52 -1.40
CA LEU A 56 1.15 -4.32 -0.57
C LEU A 56 -0.31 -4.00 -0.22
N TRP A 57 -1.21 -4.07 -1.19
CA TRP A 57 -2.63 -3.83 -1.00
C TRP A 57 -3.26 -4.85 -0.03
N ASP A 58 -2.97 -6.14 -0.21
CA ASP A 58 -3.43 -7.20 0.69
C ASP A 58 -2.94 -6.99 2.13
N GLN A 59 -1.68 -6.61 2.33
CA GLN A 59 -1.14 -6.31 3.66
C GLN A 59 -1.74 -5.03 4.25
N ALA A 60 -1.96 -4.01 3.43
CA ALA A 60 -2.58 -2.75 3.84
C ALA A 60 -4.02 -2.99 4.32
N MET A 61 -4.82 -3.76 3.59
CA MET A 61 -6.18 -4.12 3.99
C MET A 61 -6.26 -4.89 5.32
N LYS A 62 -5.18 -5.58 5.71
CA LYS A 62 -5.10 -6.32 6.99
C LYS A 62 -4.58 -5.48 8.15
N SER A 63 -3.80 -4.43 7.87
CA SER A 63 -3.00 -3.72 8.87
C SER A 63 -3.44 -2.28 9.10
N LEU A 64 -4.03 -1.65 8.08
CA LEU A 64 -4.57 -0.29 8.15
C LEU A 64 -6.02 -0.32 8.64
N SER A 65 -6.54 0.82 9.10
CA SER A 65 -7.93 0.94 9.51
C SER A 65 -8.47 2.34 9.24
N ALA A 66 -9.66 2.44 8.64
CA ALA A 66 -10.39 3.71 8.50
C ALA A 66 -10.73 4.39 9.84
N ASN A 67 -10.63 3.67 10.97
CA ASN A 67 -10.85 4.20 12.31
C ASN A 67 -9.55 4.66 13.02
N ARG A 68 -8.38 4.49 12.37
CA ARG A 68 -7.09 5.00 12.88
C ARG A 68 -6.78 6.34 12.23
N SER A 69 -5.91 7.12 12.88
CA SER A 69 -5.42 8.35 12.29
C SER A 69 -4.63 8.08 11.00
N ASP A 70 -4.75 9.00 10.04
CA ASP A 70 -4.01 8.92 8.79
C ASP A 70 -2.50 8.85 9.01
N GLU A 71 -1.98 9.57 10.00
CA GLU A 71 -0.56 9.46 10.41
C GLU A 71 -0.17 8.02 10.71
N SER A 72 -0.98 7.31 11.52
CA SER A 72 -0.69 5.93 11.90
C SER A 72 -0.82 4.98 10.71
N ASN A 73 -1.81 5.20 9.86
CA ASN A 73 -2.01 4.40 8.67
C ASN A 73 -0.87 4.60 7.66
N ILE A 74 -0.49 5.85 7.38
CA ILE A 74 0.60 6.17 6.46
C ILE A 74 1.91 5.56 6.98
N LEU A 75 2.25 5.73 8.26
CA LEU A 75 3.47 5.12 8.82
C LEU A 75 3.50 3.60 8.67
N THR A 76 2.36 2.95 8.89
CA THR A 76 2.21 1.50 8.69
C THR A 76 2.37 1.14 7.22
N LEU A 77 1.75 1.88 6.31
CA LEU A 77 1.86 1.68 4.86
C LEU A 77 3.31 1.83 4.37
N LEU A 78 4.05 2.83 4.86
CA LEU A 78 5.47 3.02 4.53
C LEU A 78 6.31 1.83 5.01
N GLN A 79 6.01 1.27 6.18
CA GLN A 79 6.68 0.08 6.68
C GLN A 79 6.37 -1.16 5.81
N LEU A 80 5.11 -1.35 5.42
CA LEU A 80 4.71 -2.45 4.54
C LEU A 80 5.38 -2.35 3.17
N ALA A 81 5.43 -1.15 2.58
CA ALA A 81 6.09 -0.91 1.29
C ALA A 81 7.59 -1.27 1.33
N LYS A 82 8.30 -0.91 2.41
CA LYS A 82 9.70 -1.34 2.62
C LYS A 82 9.84 -2.86 2.70
N ILE A 83 8.93 -3.54 3.41
CA ILE A 83 8.96 -5.01 3.56
C ILE A 83 8.73 -5.71 2.22
N GLU A 84 7.84 -5.17 1.39
CA GLU A 84 7.50 -5.73 0.07
C GLU A 84 8.51 -5.37 -1.03
N GLY A 85 9.54 -4.58 -0.73
CA GLY A 85 10.59 -4.18 -1.68
C GLY A 85 10.16 -3.10 -2.67
N VAL A 86 9.24 -2.22 -2.26
CA VAL A 86 8.86 -1.03 -3.03
C VAL A 86 9.99 -0.01 -2.98
N GLU A 87 10.39 0.52 -4.13
CA GLU A 87 11.43 1.55 -4.22
C GLU A 87 10.83 2.97 -4.24
N GLU A 88 9.66 3.10 -4.86
CA GLU A 88 8.91 4.35 -4.92
C GLU A 88 7.43 4.08 -4.66
N LEU A 89 6.85 4.80 -3.70
CA LEU A 89 5.44 4.72 -3.37
C LEU A 89 4.78 6.07 -3.61
N LYS A 90 3.83 6.12 -4.53
CA LYS A 90 2.92 7.26 -4.67
C LYS A 90 1.65 7.00 -3.84
N ILE A 91 1.29 7.92 -2.96
CA ILE A 91 0.02 7.87 -2.21
C ILE A 91 -0.89 8.97 -2.75
N VAL A 92 -2.11 8.61 -3.15
CA VAL A 92 -3.16 9.56 -3.57
C VAL A 92 -4.18 9.64 -2.45
N MET A 93 -4.31 10.82 -1.84
CA MET A 93 -5.19 11.07 -0.71
C MET A 93 -6.55 11.60 -1.18
N PRO A 94 -7.67 11.27 -0.51
CA PRO A 94 -8.98 11.86 -0.80
C PRO A 94 -9.10 13.34 -0.39
N TYR A 95 -8.11 13.86 0.33
CA TYR A 95 -8.06 15.20 0.87
C TYR A 95 -6.61 15.62 1.10
N GLU A 96 -6.40 16.93 1.21
CA GLU A 96 -5.10 17.49 1.58
C GLU A 96 -4.72 17.10 3.01
N LEU A 97 -3.46 16.71 3.19
CA LEU A 97 -2.92 16.38 4.52
C LEU A 97 -2.45 17.64 5.24
N GLU A 98 -2.73 17.71 6.54
CA GLU A 98 -2.20 18.76 7.40
C GLU A 98 -0.66 18.78 7.36
N ILE A 99 -0.07 19.97 7.27
CA ILE A 99 1.38 20.16 7.22
C ILE A 99 2.05 19.51 8.44
N ASP A 100 1.49 19.71 9.64
CA ASP A 100 2.03 19.13 10.87
C ASP A 100 2.04 17.59 10.83
N LEU A 101 1.03 16.96 10.22
CA LEU A 101 0.99 15.51 10.04
C LEU A 101 2.12 15.06 9.12
N LEU A 102 2.30 15.74 7.99
CA LEU A 102 3.36 15.43 7.03
C LEU A 102 4.74 15.54 7.66
N GLU A 103 5.00 16.57 8.47
CA GLU A 103 6.25 16.74 9.20
C GLU A 103 6.50 15.60 10.19
N ARG A 104 5.47 15.17 10.94
CA ARG A 104 5.57 14.03 11.85
C ARG A 104 5.85 12.73 11.12
N VAL A 105 5.21 12.49 9.97
CA VAL A 105 5.45 11.30 9.14
C VAL A 105 6.88 11.31 8.58
N LYS A 106 7.37 12.45 8.08
CA LYS A 106 8.76 12.63 7.61
C LYS A 106 9.77 12.32 8.72
N ALA A 107 9.58 12.91 9.90
CA ALA A 107 10.47 12.71 11.04
C ALA A 107 10.55 11.24 11.50
N LYS A 108 9.44 10.50 11.44
CA LYS A 108 9.35 9.11 11.94
C LYS A 108 9.78 8.05 10.91
N SER A 109 9.55 8.30 9.62
CA SER A 109 9.72 7.28 8.56
C SER A 109 11.15 7.10 8.05
N LYS A 110 12.02 8.11 8.26
CA LYS A 110 13.38 8.19 7.68
C LYS A 110 13.39 8.02 6.14
N ALA A 111 12.26 8.24 5.47
CA ALA A 111 12.13 8.13 4.02
C ALA A 111 12.08 9.52 3.39
N GLU A 112 12.49 9.64 2.13
CA GLU A 112 12.38 10.90 1.41
C GLU A 112 10.94 11.07 0.91
N ILE A 113 10.19 11.98 1.55
CA ILE A 113 8.79 12.26 1.20
C ILE A 113 8.71 13.60 0.48
N GLN A 114 8.29 13.55 -0.78
CA GLN A 114 8.03 14.71 -1.62
C GLN A 114 6.51 14.87 -1.79
N THR A 115 6.00 16.08 -1.63
CA THR A 115 4.62 16.43 -1.98
C THR A 115 4.59 16.89 -3.42
N LEU A 116 3.89 16.17 -4.30
CA LEU A 116 3.77 16.55 -5.71
C LEU A 116 2.63 17.57 -5.92
N SER A 117 1.52 17.34 -5.22
CA SER A 117 0.36 18.23 -5.10
C SER A 117 -0.13 18.22 -3.64
N GLN A 118 -1.24 18.92 -3.37
CA GLN A 118 -1.85 18.98 -2.03
C GLN A 118 -2.33 17.59 -1.53
N ASP A 119 -2.67 16.70 -2.45
CA ASP A 119 -3.27 15.38 -2.21
C ASP A 119 -2.37 14.20 -2.65
N GLU A 120 -1.21 14.47 -3.26
CA GLU A 120 -0.29 13.42 -3.72
C GLU A 120 1.07 13.47 -3.02
N LEU A 121 1.44 12.33 -2.45
CA LEU A 121 2.76 12.10 -1.84
C LEU A 121 3.57 11.13 -2.70
N ILE A 122 4.84 11.40 -2.89
CA ILE A 122 5.83 10.48 -3.45
C ILE A 122 6.86 10.17 -2.36
N ILE A 123 7.03 8.88 -2.06
CA ILE A 123 7.99 8.40 -1.09
C ILE A 123 9.03 7.55 -1.81
N LYS A 124 10.31 7.87 -1.61
CA LYS A 124 11.45 7.07 -2.06
C LYS A 124 12.13 6.44 -0.86
N PHE A 125 12.39 5.13 -0.95
CA PHE A 125 12.93 4.31 0.13
C PHE A 125 14.42 4.05 0.02
#